data_AF-A0A4Q0Z364-F1
#
_entry.id   AF-A0A4Q0Z364-F1
#
_cell.length_a   1.000
_cell.length_b   1.000
_cell.length_c   1.000
_cell.angle_alpha   90.00
_cell.angle_beta   90.00
_cell.angle_gamma   90.00
#
_symmetry.space_group_name_H-M   'P 1'
#
loop_
_entity.id
_entity.type
_entity.pdbx_description
1 polymer ?
#
loop_
_entity_poly.entity_id
_entity_poly.type
_entity_poly.pdbx_seq_one_letter_code
_entity_poly.pdbx_strand_id
1 'polypeptide(L)' 'MYNYLRIFKFYIDGFKSLTIGKTLWKIIIIKLIVIITLLNFYIYDKSLNSEYKTTKEKINFVYKNITKD' A
#
# COMPACT_ATOMS: atom_id res chain seq x y z
N MET A 1 11.03 -31.78 14.11
CA MET A 1 10.75 -30.32 14.05
C MET A 1 11.93 -29.59 13.40
N TYR A 2 12.23 -29.86 12.12
CA TYR A 2 13.39 -29.27 11.41
C TYR A 2 13.14 -28.96 9.92
N ASN A 3 11.99 -29.37 9.37
CA ASN A 3 11.80 -29.37 7.91
C ASN A 3 11.45 -27.98 7.34
N TYR A 4 10.67 -27.18 8.08
CA TYR A 4 10.29 -25.82 7.65
C TYR A 4 11.50 -24.88 7.55
N LEU A 5 12.49 -25.03 8.44
CA LEU A 5 13.72 -24.25 8.41
C LEU A 5 14.54 -24.52 7.15
N ARG A 6 14.55 -25.77 6.67
CA ARG A 6 15.24 -26.15 5.44
C ARG A 6 14.58 -25.56 4.20
N ILE A 7 13.24 -25.59 4.15
CA ILE A 7 12.46 -25.02 3.04
C ILE A 7 12.65 -23.49 2.98
N PHE A 8 12.60 -22.83 4.14
CA PHE A 8 12.85 -21.38 4.24
C PHE A 8 14.26 -21.01 3.80
N LYS A 9 15.27 -21.75 4.27
CA LYS A 9 16.67 -21.53 3.90
C LYS A 9 16.91 -21.74 2.40
N PHE A 10 16.28 -22.76 1.80
CA PHE A 10 16.32 -22.97 0.35
C PHE A 10 15.75 -21.80 -0.44
N TYR A 11 14.62 -21.23 0.00
CA TYR A 11 14.03 -20.04 -0.64
C TYR A 11 14.93 -18.81 -0.53
N ILE A 12 15.53 -18.58 0.63
CA ILE A 12 16.48 -17.48 0.84
C ILE A 12 17.73 -17.68 -0.01
N ASP A 13 18.32 -18.87 0.02
CA ASP A 13 19.55 -19.17 -0.71
C ASP A 13 19.32 -19.11 -2.22
N GLY A 14 18.18 -19.60 -2.70
CA GLY A 14 17.73 -19.46 -4.09
C GLY A 14 17.53 -18.00 -4.47
N PHE A 15 16.84 -17.21 -3.65
CA PHE A 15 16.66 -15.77 -3.92
C PHE A 15 18.00 -15.01 -3.91
N LYS A 16 18.93 -15.41 -3.04
CA LYS A 16 20.27 -14.83 -2.95
C LYS A 16 21.16 -15.19 -4.14
N SER A 17 20.99 -16.35 -4.77
CA SER A 17 21.76 -16.74 -5.96
C SER A 17 21.20 -16.11 -7.25
N LEU A 18 19.95 -15.65 -7.27
CA LEU A 18 19.36 -14.97 -8.42
C LEU A 18 19.94 -13.58 -8.63
N THR A 19 20.63 -13.37 -9.75
CA THR A 19 21.11 -12.04 -10.18
C THR A 19 20.00 -11.27 -10.89
N ILE A 20 19.31 -11.91 -11.84
CA ILE A 20 18.20 -11.32 -12.59
C ILE A 20 16.97 -11.10 -11.70
N GLY A 21 16.66 -12.07 -10.84
CA GLY A 21 15.50 -12.01 -9.94
C GLY A 21 15.57 -10.84 -8.95
N LYS A 22 16.76 -10.52 -8.43
CA LYS A 22 16.97 -9.34 -7.57
C LYS A 22 16.74 -8.04 -8.32
N THR A 23 17.17 -7.95 -9.58
CA THR A 23 16.93 -6.78 -10.42
C THR A 23 15.45 -6.60 -10.71
N LEU A 24 14.73 -7.68 -11.05
CA LEU A 24 13.28 -7.65 -11.20
C LEU A 24 12.57 -7.21 -9.92
N TRP A 25 12.97 -7.75 -8.77
CA TRP A 25 12.41 -7.38 -7.48
C TRP A 25 12.63 -5.90 -7.14
N LYS A 26 13.80 -5.34 -7.46
CA LYS A 26 14.05 -3.90 -7.34
C LYS A 26 13.08 -3.09 -8.19
N ILE A 27 12.85 -3.51 -9.45
CA ILE A 27 11.90 -2.85 -10.36
C ILE A 27 10.48 -2.90 -9.78
N ILE A 28 10.05 -4.06 -9.27
CA ILE A 28 8.73 -4.23 -8.64
C ILE A 28 8.59 -3.30 -7.43
N ILE A 29 9.59 -3.24 -6.56
CA ILE A 29 9.58 -2.35 -5.38
C ILE A 29 9.44 -0.89 -5.81
N ILE A 30 10.22 -0.44 -6.80
CA ILE A 30 10.14 0.93 -7.32
C ILE A 30 8.74 1.20 -7.86
N LYS A 31 8.18 0.27 -8.64
CA LYS A 31 6.84 0.40 -9.21
C LYS A 31 5.76 0.47 -8.13
N LEU A 32 5.88 -0.32 -7.07
CA LEU A 32 4.97 -0.28 -5.92
C LEU A 32 5.07 1.05 -5.16
N ILE A 33 6.28 1.58 -4.94
CA ILE A 33 6.47 2.90 -4.33
C ILE A 33 5.80 3.97 -5.19
N VAL A 34 6.03 3.97 -6.50
CA VAL A 34 5.42 4.94 -7.42
C VAL A 34 3.89 4.85 -7.38
N ILE A 35 3.32 3.64 -7.41
CA ILE A 35 1.86 3.47 -7.31
C ILE A 35 1.33 3.99 -5.97
N ILE A 36 1.97 3.66 -4.85
CA ILE A 36 1.54 4.13 -3.52
C ILE A 36 1.66 5.66 -3.43
N THR A 37 2.74 6.26 -3.93
CA THR A 37 2.93 7.71 -3.94
C THR A 37 1.91 8.41 -4.82
N LEU A 38 1.65 7.90 -6.03
CA LEU A 38 0.63 8.43 -6.93
C LEU A 38 -0.76 8.29 -6.33
N LEU A 39 -1.07 7.14 -5.73
CA LEU A 39 -2.33 6.88 -5.06
C LEU A 39 -2.51 7.85 -3.88
N ASN A 40 -1.50 7.99 -3.02
CA ASN A 40 -1.57 8.89 -1.89
C ASN A 40 -1.69 10.36 -2.33
N PHE A 41 -0.93 10.80 -3.35
CA PHE A 41 -1.00 12.17 -3.84
C PHE A 41 -2.34 12.46 -4.55
N TYR A 42 -2.80 11.57 -5.43
CA TYR A 42 -3.99 11.80 -6.24
C TYR A 42 -5.30 11.48 -5.49
N ILE A 43 -5.34 10.44 -4.68
CA ILE A 43 -6.55 10.05 -3.93
C ILE A 43 -6.73 10.94 -2.70
N TYR A 44 -5.67 11.26 -1.96
CA TYR A 44 -5.83 11.95 -0.68
C TYR A 44 -6.14 13.44 -0.85
N ASP A 45 -5.56 14.09 -1.86
CA ASP A 45 -5.76 15.52 -2.11
C ASP A 45 -7.17 15.81 -2.67
N LYS A 46 -7.72 14.91 -3.51
CA LYS A 46 -9.06 15.07 -4.10
C LYS A 46 -10.22 14.53 -3.26
N SER A 47 -9.98 13.57 -2.36
CA SER A 47 -11.08 12.83 -1.71
C SER A 47 -11.43 13.29 -0.30
N LEU A 48 -10.49 13.84 0.48
CA LEU A 48 -10.71 14.02 1.93
C LEU A 48 -10.49 15.44 2.45
N ASN A 49 -9.61 16.22 1.83
CA ASN A 49 -9.30 17.58 2.31
C ASN A 49 -9.82 18.68 1.38
N SER A 50 -10.02 18.43 0.09
CA SER A 50 -10.53 19.46 -0.82
C SER A 50 -12.03 19.73 -0.67
N GLU A 51 -12.82 18.74 -0.27
CA GLU A 51 -14.29 18.85 -0.25
C GLU A 51 -14.85 19.41 1.08
N TYR A 52 -14.09 19.31 2.17
CA TYR A 52 -14.52 19.80 3.50
C TYR A 52 -13.36 20.50 4.21
N LYS A 53 -13.45 21.83 4.31
CA LYS A 53 -12.41 22.69 4.91
C LYS A 53 -12.40 22.59 6.43
N THR A 54 -13.53 22.24 7.03
CA THR A 54 -13.70 22.23 8.48
C THR A 54 -14.12 20.86 9.01
N THR A 55 -13.54 20.46 10.15
CA THR A 55 -13.90 19.21 10.84
C THR A 55 -15.41 19.09 11.11
N LYS A 56 -16.08 20.22 11.40
CA LYS A 56 -17.55 20.29 11.57
C LYS A 56 -18.31 19.89 10.30
N GLU A 57 -17.85 20.29 9.11
CA GLU A 57 -18.54 19.98 7.85
C GLU A 57 -18.42 18.50 7.50
N LYS A 58 -17.24 17.90 7.75
CA LYS A 58 -17.02 16.45 7.61
C LYS A 58 -17.98 15.66 8.49
N ILE A 59 -18.06 16.04 9.77
CA ILE A 59 -18.93 15.39 10.75
C ILE A 59 -20.40 15.49 10.30
N ASN A 60 -20.84 16.66 9.85
CA ASN A 60 -22.23 16.89 9.45
C ASN A 60 -22.61 16.12 8.16
N PHE A 61 -21.69 16.00 7.19
CA PHE A 61 -21.88 15.17 6.00
C PHE A 61 -22.02 13.69 6.36
N VAL A 62 -21.16 13.19 7.26
CA VAL A 62 -21.20 11.81 7.73
C VAL A 62 -22.50 11.54 8.47
N TYR A 63 -22.90 12.39 9.41
CA TYR A 63 -24.21 12.29 10.08
C TYR A 63 -25.37 12.21 9.08
N LYS A 64 -25.44 13.16 8.12
CA LYS A 64 -26.52 13.20 7.13
C LYS A 64 -26.60 11.94 6.24
N ASN A 65 -25.50 11.24 6.01
CA ASN A 65 -25.51 10.02 5.19
C ASN A 65 -25.79 8.75 6.01
N ILE A 66 -25.44 8.71 7.30
CA ILE A 66 -25.68 7.54 8.15
C ILE A 66 -27.06 7.61 8.84
N THR A 67 -27.60 8.80 9.09
CA THR A 67 -28.95 8.98 9.66
C THR A 67 -30.03 9.12 8.59
N LYS A 68 -29.73 8.79 7.33
CA LYS A 68 -30.76 8.56 6.31
C LYS A 68 -31.37 7.19 6.54
N ASP A 69 -32.17 7.11 7.59
CA ASP A 69 -33.28 6.16 7.69
C ASP A 69 -34.57 6.94 7.38
#